data_AF-A0A2I6QKZ4-F1
#
_entry.id   AF-A0A2I6QKZ4-F1
#
_cell.length_a   1.000
_cell.length_b   1.000
_cell.length_c   1.000
_cell.angle_alpha   90.00
_cell.angle_beta   90.00
_cell.angle_gamma   90.00
#
_symmetry.space_group_name_H-M   'P 1'
#
loop_
_entity.id
_entity.type
_entity.pdbx_description
1 polymer ?
#
loop_
_entity_poly.entity_id
_entity_poly.type
_entity_poly.pdbx_seq_one_letter_code
_entity_poly.pdbx_strand_id
1 'polypeptide(L)'
;MNKIGNRILVLGFASVMGLLFAAAPIKAQAPPPTITNTYAAKFICGVQQDANINSAPDAQPGRYATKINVHNNSAFDIKFRKKVIPLKGGQVATAPVFKKLEGLPPDWGMEVVCRDIYGHLGIPIGNQPPPYIEGFVIFEVYFSQPLPTDLPDDPLDVEGIYTYFGPPFTQGVSIDVETFPAKRNRGPLLP
;
A
#
# COMPACT_ATOMS: atom_id res chain seq x y z
N MET A 1 -91.87 -25.73 -37.45
CA MET A 1 -91.81 -25.22 -36.06
C MET A 1 -90.90 -26.14 -35.24
N ASN A 2 -89.90 -25.53 -34.59
CA ASN A 2 -88.94 -26.04 -33.59
C ASN A 2 -87.91 -27.13 -33.98
N LYS A 3 -86.61 -26.77 -33.88
CA LYS A 3 -85.52 -27.56 -33.22
C LYS A 3 -84.25 -26.68 -33.09
N ILE A 4 -83.82 -26.37 -31.87
CA ILE A 4 -82.68 -26.95 -31.11
C ILE A 4 -81.28 -26.60 -31.67
N GLY A 5 -80.59 -25.73 -30.92
CA GLY A 5 -79.21 -25.87 -30.41
C GLY A 5 -78.04 -26.10 -31.38
N ASN A 6 -77.04 -25.21 -31.33
CA ASN A 6 -75.68 -25.63 -30.97
C ASN A 6 -74.79 -24.44 -30.58
N ARG A 7 -74.16 -24.56 -29.41
CA ARG A 7 -72.97 -23.80 -29.02
C ARG A 7 -71.78 -24.36 -29.79
N ILE A 8 -71.04 -23.53 -30.51
CA ILE A 8 -69.69 -23.87 -30.96
C ILE A 8 -68.74 -22.77 -30.49
N LEU A 9 -67.89 -23.21 -29.57
CA LEU A 9 -66.69 -22.59 -29.07
C LEU A 9 -65.67 -22.49 -30.23
N VAL A 10 -65.16 -21.29 -30.54
CA VAL A 10 -63.98 -21.14 -31.39
C VAL A 10 -62.86 -20.54 -30.54
N LEU A 11 -61.91 -21.40 -30.18
CA LEU A 11 -60.61 -21.09 -29.61
C LEU A 11 -59.59 -20.91 -30.75
N GLY A 12 -58.69 -19.93 -30.60
CA GLY A 12 -57.48 -19.73 -31.42
C GLY A 12 -57.45 -18.31 -32.02
N PHE A 13 -56.55 -17.40 -31.67
CA PHE A 13 -55.10 -17.53 -31.57
C PHE A 13 -54.56 -16.72 -30.37
N ALA A 14 -53.75 -17.37 -29.53
CA ALA A 14 -52.85 -16.72 -28.61
C ALA A 14 -51.43 -16.71 -29.20
N SER A 15 -50.61 -15.75 -28.74
CA SER A 15 -49.13 -15.75 -28.84
C SER A 15 -48.56 -15.38 -30.23
N VAL A 16 -47.56 -14.54 -30.42
CA VAL A 16 -46.42 -14.11 -29.59
C VAL A 16 -46.02 -12.71 -30.08
N MET A 17 -46.27 -11.64 -29.32
CA MET A 17 -45.60 -10.37 -29.59
C MET A 17 -44.31 -10.36 -28.78
N GLY A 18 -43.23 -10.73 -29.44
CA GLY A 18 -41.92 -10.98 -28.84
C GLY A 18 -41.39 -9.76 -28.10
N LEU A 19 -41.27 -9.86 -26.78
CA LEU A 19 -40.32 -9.05 -26.02
C LEU A 19 -38.91 -9.47 -26.44
N LEU A 20 -38.34 -8.76 -27.41
CA LEU A 20 -36.90 -8.70 -27.58
C LEU A 20 -36.32 -7.91 -26.40
N PHE A 21 -36.05 -8.59 -25.29
CA PHE A 21 -35.15 -8.06 -24.28
C PHE A 21 -33.77 -7.89 -24.95
N ALA A 22 -33.39 -6.66 -25.25
CA ALA A 22 -32.01 -6.33 -25.57
C ALA A 22 -31.17 -6.62 -24.31
N ALA A 23 -30.58 -7.81 -24.26
CA ALA A 23 -29.58 -8.14 -23.27
C ALA A 23 -28.37 -7.25 -23.55
N ALA A 24 -28.27 -6.12 -22.82
CA ALA A 24 -27.07 -5.33 -22.82
C ALA A 24 -25.92 -6.24 -22.32
N PRO A 25 -24.77 -6.30 -23.00
CA PRO A 25 -23.66 -7.09 -22.53
C PRO A 25 -23.23 -6.55 -21.17
N ILE A 26 -23.47 -7.34 -20.12
CA ILE A 26 -22.87 -7.10 -18.80
C ILE A 26 -21.37 -7.27 -19.00
N LYS A 27 -20.63 -6.16 -19.05
CA LYS A 27 -19.17 -6.22 -18.99
C LYS A 27 -18.81 -6.85 -17.65
N ALA A 28 -18.32 -8.09 -17.68
CA ALA A 28 -17.72 -8.71 -16.51
C ALA A 28 -16.62 -7.79 -16.00
N GLN A 29 -16.77 -7.30 -14.76
CA GLN A 29 -15.73 -6.50 -14.12
C GLN A 29 -14.54 -7.43 -13.88
N ALA A 30 -13.35 -7.02 -14.35
CA ALA A 30 -12.13 -7.74 -14.04
C ALA A 30 -11.99 -7.84 -12.51
N PRO A 31 -11.53 -8.97 -11.95
CA PRO A 31 -11.41 -9.10 -10.51
C PRO A 31 -10.43 -8.03 -9.99
N PRO A 32 -10.67 -7.47 -8.78
CA PRO A 32 -9.78 -6.47 -8.22
C PRO A 32 -8.37 -7.06 -8.03
N PRO A 33 -7.32 -6.23 -8.15
CA PRO A 33 -5.96 -6.67 -7.86
C PRO A 33 -5.87 -7.18 -6.41
N THR A 34 -4.98 -8.15 -6.19
CA THR A 34 -4.85 -8.81 -4.88
C THR A 34 -3.50 -8.45 -4.27
N ILE A 35 -3.52 -8.07 -2.99
CA ILE A 35 -2.29 -7.94 -2.20
C ILE A 35 -1.73 -9.35 -2.06
N THR A 36 -0.44 -9.50 -2.29
CA THR A 36 0.27 -10.78 -2.13
C THR A 36 1.29 -10.69 -1.01
N ASN A 37 2.07 -9.62 -1.02
CA ASN A 37 3.17 -9.40 -0.10
C ASN A 37 3.12 -8.00 0.49
N THR A 38 3.59 -7.87 1.72
CA THR A 38 3.74 -6.57 2.39
C THR A 38 5.07 -6.50 3.12
N TYR A 39 5.76 -5.37 2.95
CA TYR A 39 7.02 -5.05 3.62
C TYR A 39 6.79 -3.89 4.56
N ALA A 40 7.35 -3.95 5.76
CA ALA A 40 7.20 -2.92 6.77
C ALA A 40 8.58 -2.44 7.22
N ALA A 41 9.07 -1.38 6.57
CA ALA A 41 10.33 -0.75 6.92
C ALA A 41 10.11 0.29 8.01
N LYS A 42 10.82 0.17 9.14
CA LYS A 42 10.79 1.22 10.17
C LYS A 42 11.58 2.44 9.66
N PHE A 43 11.16 3.64 10.03
CA PHE A 43 11.93 4.85 9.79
C PHE A 43 12.03 5.70 11.03
N ILE A 44 13.14 6.44 11.12
CA ILE A 44 13.38 7.52 12.07
C ILE A 44 14.04 8.67 11.31
N CYS A 45 13.48 9.87 11.42
CA CYS A 45 13.94 11.05 10.69
C CYS A 45 13.89 12.29 11.58
N GLY A 46 14.81 13.21 11.32
CA GLY A 46 14.75 14.55 11.90
C GLY A 46 15.65 14.73 13.11
N VAL A 47 15.37 15.77 13.89
CA VAL A 47 16.19 16.14 15.05
C VAL A 47 15.39 15.95 16.33
N GLN A 48 15.87 15.04 17.18
CA GLN A 48 15.40 14.90 18.55
C GLN A 48 16.22 15.84 19.43
N GLN A 49 15.55 16.79 20.06
CA GLN A 49 16.19 17.72 20.99
C GLN A 49 16.52 17.03 22.31
N ASP A 50 17.45 17.61 23.06
CA ASP A 50 17.75 17.14 24.40
C ASP A 50 16.51 17.28 25.29
N ALA A 51 16.11 16.19 25.94
CA ALA A 51 14.99 16.24 26.84
C ALA A 51 15.42 16.82 28.17
N ASN A 52 14.62 17.74 28.71
CA ASN A 52 14.80 18.18 30.08
C ASN A 52 14.74 16.97 31.03
N ILE A 53 15.51 17.02 32.12
CA ILE A 53 15.67 15.93 33.10
C ILE A 53 14.35 15.35 33.68
N ASN A 54 13.25 16.07 33.47
CA ASN A 54 11.91 15.72 33.97
C ASN A 54 11.06 14.90 32.98
N SER A 55 11.56 14.57 31.78
CA SER A 55 10.82 13.79 30.79
C SER A 55 11.70 12.71 30.16
N ALA A 56 11.19 11.47 30.08
CA ALA A 56 11.80 10.44 29.26
C ALA A 56 11.55 10.76 27.78
N PRO A 57 12.60 10.97 26.95
CA PRO A 57 12.40 11.24 25.53
C PRO A 57 11.99 9.98 24.77
N ASP A 58 11.29 10.16 23.66
CA ASP A 58 10.93 9.06 22.75
C ASP A 58 12.16 8.40 22.10
N ALA A 59 13.22 9.19 21.89
CA ALA A 59 14.52 8.74 21.37
C ALA A 59 15.69 9.53 21.99
N GLN A 60 16.91 9.05 21.81
CA GLN A 60 18.09 9.79 22.26
C GLN A 60 18.22 11.15 21.52
N PRO A 61 18.82 12.17 22.15
CA PRO A 61 19.06 13.43 21.46
C PRO A 61 20.01 13.25 20.27
N GLY A 62 19.67 13.87 19.13
CA GLY A 62 20.52 13.85 17.94
C GLY A 62 19.76 13.99 16.63
N ARG A 63 20.48 13.78 15.54
CA ARG A 63 19.99 13.92 14.16
C ARG A 63 19.91 12.53 13.55
N TYR A 64 18.72 12.18 13.07
CA TYR A 64 18.40 10.87 12.53
C TYR A 64 18.09 10.97 11.05
N ALA A 65 18.63 10.02 10.29
CA ALA A 65 18.31 9.85 8.88
C ALA A 65 18.17 8.38 8.54
N THR A 66 17.03 8.05 7.93
CA THR A 66 16.74 6.75 7.35
C THR A 66 16.80 6.84 5.83
N LYS A 67 17.40 5.82 5.21
CA LYS A 67 17.29 5.52 3.79
C LYS A 67 16.76 4.10 3.63
N ILE A 68 15.71 3.91 2.85
CA ILE A 68 15.16 2.59 2.52
C ILE A 68 15.42 2.34 1.03
N ASN A 69 16.20 1.32 0.72
CA ASN A 69 16.42 0.83 -0.63
C ASN A 69 15.38 -0.24 -0.95
N VAL A 70 14.81 -0.18 -2.14
CA VAL A 70 13.88 -1.18 -2.66
C VAL A 70 14.38 -1.63 -4.01
N HIS A 71 14.60 -2.94 -4.16
CA HIS A 71 15.09 -3.54 -5.39
C HIS A 71 14.09 -4.59 -5.89
N ASN A 72 13.78 -4.55 -7.18
CA ASN A 72 13.00 -5.59 -7.83
C ASN A 72 13.94 -6.66 -8.39
N ASN A 73 14.19 -7.70 -7.61
CA ASN A 73 15.01 -8.85 -8.02
C ASN A 73 14.23 -9.91 -8.82
N SER A 74 13.05 -9.56 -9.33
CA SER A 74 12.23 -10.44 -10.15
C SER A 74 12.37 -10.12 -11.63
N ALA A 75 12.03 -11.10 -12.48
CA ALA A 75 12.11 -10.96 -13.93
C ALA A 75 10.94 -10.16 -14.55
N PHE A 76 10.06 -9.54 -13.75
CA PHE A 76 8.88 -8.84 -14.24
C PHE A 76 8.60 -7.54 -13.47
N ASP A 77 7.80 -6.66 -14.08
CA ASP A 77 7.34 -5.41 -13.46
C ASP A 77 6.58 -5.68 -12.16
N ILE A 78 7.06 -5.14 -11.05
CA ILE A 78 6.33 -5.17 -9.77
C ILE A 78 5.50 -3.90 -9.63
N LYS A 79 4.19 -4.05 -9.41
CA LYS A 79 3.32 -2.93 -9.03
C LYS A 79 3.08 -2.97 -7.53
N PHE A 80 3.21 -1.82 -6.88
CA PHE A 80 3.05 -1.72 -5.43
C PHE A 80 2.46 -0.36 -5.01
N ARG A 81 1.96 -0.30 -3.78
CA ARG A 81 1.45 0.93 -3.14
C ARG A 81 2.35 1.19 -1.95
N LYS A 82 2.70 2.45 -1.79
CA LYS A 82 3.46 2.94 -0.64
C LYS A 82 2.50 3.57 0.37
N LYS A 83 2.67 3.26 1.65
CA LYS A 83 1.95 3.93 2.74
C LYS A 83 2.95 4.37 3.80
N VAL A 84 2.66 5.49 4.44
CA VAL A 84 3.44 5.96 5.59
C VAL A 84 2.53 5.99 6.80
N ILE A 85 2.94 5.31 7.87
CA ILE A 85 2.24 5.30 9.16
C ILE A 85 3.14 6.06 10.15
N PRO A 86 2.89 7.36 10.39
CA PRO A 86 3.64 8.09 11.40
C PRO A 86 3.19 7.63 12.79
N LEU A 87 4.13 7.45 13.70
CA LEU A 87 3.87 7.16 15.12
C LEU A 87 4.14 8.42 15.94
N LYS A 88 3.38 8.59 17.02
CA LYS A 88 3.40 9.81 17.85
C LYS A 88 3.71 9.53 19.33
N GLY A 89 4.25 8.35 19.61
CA GLY A 89 4.34 7.85 20.98
C GLY A 89 2.96 7.57 21.60
N GLY A 90 2.95 6.88 22.74
CA GLY A 90 1.73 6.42 23.38
C GLY A 90 1.04 5.29 22.61
N GLN A 91 0.25 4.47 23.31
CA GLN A 91 -0.39 3.26 22.77
C GLN A 91 -1.56 3.54 21.82
N VAL A 92 -1.52 4.66 21.08
CA VAL A 92 -2.59 5.14 20.19
C VAL A 92 -2.27 4.76 18.74
N ALA A 93 -3.17 4.00 18.13
CA ALA A 93 -3.05 3.63 16.72
C ALA A 93 -3.18 4.86 15.81
N THR A 94 -2.27 4.98 14.83
CA THR A 94 -2.32 6.03 13.81
C THR A 94 -2.67 5.42 12.46
N ALA A 95 -3.57 6.07 11.72
CA ALA A 95 -3.97 5.62 10.40
C ALA A 95 -2.86 5.87 9.34
N PRO A 96 -2.72 4.98 8.34
CA PRO A 96 -1.78 5.19 7.23
C PRO A 96 -2.17 6.40 6.36
N VAL A 97 -1.17 7.17 5.96
CA VAL A 97 -1.27 8.14 4.87
C VAL A 97 -1.04 7.38 3.56
N PHE A 98 -2.14 7.03 2.88
CA PHE A 98 -2.10 6.29 1.61
C PHE A 98 -1.59 7.18 0.48
N LYS A 99 -0.64 6.72 -0.35
CA LYS A 99 -0.39 7.38 -1.64
C LYS A 99 0.44 6.59 -2.65
N LYS A 100 0.07 6.85 -3.91
CA LYS A 100 0.61 6.41 -5.20
C LYS A 100 0.81 4.91 -5.37
N LEU A 101 0.07 4.40 -6.35
CA LEU A 101 0.44 3.17 -7.04
C LEU A 101 1.68 3.49 -7.88
N GLU A 102 2.71 2.68 -7.70
CA GLU A 102 4.00 2.80 -8.38
C GLU A 102 4.34 1.45 -9.03
N GLY A 103 5.33 1.48 -9.92
CA GLY A 103 5.84 0.27 -10.55
C GLY A 103 7.36 0.31 -10.58
N LEU A 104 8.00 -0.83 -10.33
CA LEU A 104 9.43 -1.00 -10.42
C LEU A 104 9.74 -2.07 -11.49
N PRO A 105 10.45 -1.71 -12.58
CA PRO A 105 10.83 -2.68 -13.62
C PRO A 105 11.76 -3.78 -13.08
N PRO A 106 11.95 -4.87 -13.83
CA PRO A 106 12.93 -5.93 -13.48
C PRO A 106 14.33 -5.35 -13.25
N ASP A 107 15.02 -5.82 -12.22
CA ASP A 107 16.39 -5.41 -11.82
C ASP A 107 16.56 -3.92 -11.51
N TRP A 108 15.47 -3.18 -11.30
CA TRP A 108 15.52 -1.76 -10.95
C TRP A 108 15.45 -1.56 -9.45
N GLY A 109 16.10 -0.49 -9.00
CA GLY A 109 16.07 -0.04 -7.62
C GLY A 109 15.44 1.34 -7.46
N MET A 110 14.92 1.62 -6.27
CA MET A 110 14.52 2.97 -5.84
C MET A 110 14.89 3.19 -4.38
N GLU A 111 14.90 4.47 -3.98
CA GLU A 111 15.12 4.86 -2.58
C GLU A 111 13.90 5.59 -2.02
N VAL A 112 13.64 5.39 -0.73
CA VAL A 112 12.77 6.26 0.08
C VAL A 112 13.64 6.87 1.16
N VAL A 113 13.81 8.19 1.11
CA VAL A 113 14.58 8.95 2.11
C VAL A 113 13.68 9.81 2.98
N CYS A 114 14.20 10.31 4.11
CA CYS A 114 13.46 11.17 5.02
C CYS A 114 12.73 12.33 4.33
N ARG A 115 13.35 12.96 3.31
CA ARG A 115 12.72 14.04 2.55
C ARG A 115 11.41 13.59 1.87
N ASP A 116 11.39 12.39 1.31
CA ASP A 116 10.19 11.85 0.66
C ASP A 116 9.11 11.55 1.70
N ILE A 117 9.50 11.04 2.87
CA ILE A 117 8.59 10.74 3.99
C ILE A 117 7.92 12.03 4.50
N TYR A 118 8.69 13.09 4.76
CA TYR A 118 8.13 14.40 5.15
C TYR A 118 7.19 14.94 4.07
N GLY A 119 7.58 14.88 2.80
CA GLY A 119 6.75 15.31 1.68
C GLY A 119 5.43 14.53 1.59
N HIS A 120 5.48 13.23 1.86
CA HIS A 120 4.31 12.36 1.87
C HIS A 120 3.36 12.66 3.03
N LEU A 121 3.91 13.02 4.19
CA LEU A 121 3.18 13.45 5.38
C LEU A 121 2.71 14.91 5.33
N GLY A 122 3.10 15.68 4.31
CA GLY A 122 2.79 17.10 4.19
C GLY A 122 3.49 17.96 5.25
N ILE A 123 4.60 17.48 5.82
CA ILE A 123 5.38 18.19 6.82
C ILE A 123 6.41 19.07 6.09
N PRO A 124 6.36 20.40 6.25
CA PRO A 124 7.30 21.28 5.57
C PRO A 124 8.71 21.13 6.16
N ILE A 125 9.69 20.90 5.28
CA ILE A 125 11.11 21.00 5.60
C ILE A 125 11.60 22.33 5.04
N GLY A 126 11.96 23.27 5.92
CA GLY A 126 12.44 24.60 5.55
C GLY A 126 13.81 24.89 6.15
N ASN A 127 14.04 26.15 6.53
CA ASN A 127 15.30 26.60 7.14
C ASN A 127 15.46 26.19 8.62
N GLN A 128 14.47 25.49 9.19
CA GLN A 128 14.51 24.99 10.55
C GLN A 128 14.91 23.51 10.56
N PRO A 129 15.53 23.01 11.64
CA PRO A 129 15.78 21.58 11.79
C PRO A 129 14.48 20.79 11.60
N PRO A 130 14.48 19.73 10.76
CA PRO A 130 13.29 18.94 10.53
C PRO A 130 12.82 18.28 11.84
N PRO A 131 11.50 18.28 12.14
CA PRO A 131 10.99 17.72 13.38
C PRO A 131 11.25 16.22 13.44
N TYR A 132 11.56 15.70 14.63
CA TYR A 132 11.66 14.26 14.86
C TYR A 132 10.33 13.57 14.49
N ILE A 133 10.42 12.54 13.65
CA ILE A 133 9.32 11.65 13.30
C ILE A 133 9.84 10.21 13.20
N GLU A 134 9.00 9.26 13.57
CA GLU A 134 9.26 7.85 13.35
C GLU A 134 7.98 7.13 12.91
N GLY A 135 8.14 5.89 12.43
CA GLY A 135 7.02 5.03 12.10
C GLY A 135 7.38 3.98 11.08
N PHE A 136 6.43 3.67 10.19
CA PHE A 136 6.62 2.65 9.16
C PHE A 136 6.36 3.18 7.75
N VAL A 137 7.22 2.81 6.81
CA VAL A 137 6.92 2.81 5.38
C VAL A 137 6.50 1.39 5.00
N ILE A 138 5.27 1.27 4.49
CA ILE A 138 4.70 0.00 4.08
C ILE A 138 4.66 -0.08 2.56
N PHE A 139 5.21 -1.16 2.00
CA PHE A 139 5.08 -1.50 0.58
C PHE A 139 4.11 -2.67 0.44
N GLU A 140 3.01 -2.47 -0.27
CA GLU A 140 2.04 -3.53 -0.59
C GLU A 140 2.14 -3.88 -2.06
N VAL A 141 2.53 -5.12 -2.36
CA VAL A 141 2.70 -5.62 -3.72
C VAL A 141 1.39 -6.22 -4.23
N TYR A 142 1.05 -5.89 -5.47
CA TYR A 142 -0.17 -6.38 -6.13
C TYR A 142 0.11 -7.12 -7.41
N PHE A 143 -0.73 -8.12 -7.65
CA PHE A 143 -0.83 -8.77 -8.94
C PHE A 143 -2.27 -8.71 -9.44
N SER A 144 -2.40 -8.55 -10.75
CA SER A 144 -3.68 -8.69 -11.45
C SER A 144 -4.17 -10.13 -11.34
N GLN A 145 -5.48 -10.31 -11.37
CA GLN A 145 -6.10 -11.63 -11.41
C GLN A 145 -6.29 -12.09 -12.88
N PRO A 146 -6.14 -13.40 -13.18
CA PRO A 146 -5.71 -14.46 -12.28
C PRO A 146 -4.24 -14.29 -11.86
N LEU A 147 -3.92 -14.65 -10.61
CA LEU A 147 -2.53 -14.61 -10.13
C LEU A 147 -1.61 -15.45 -11.05
N PRO A 148 -0.40 -14.96 -11.36
CA PRO A 148 0.61 -15.77 -12.03
C PRO A 148 0.87 -17.07 -11.25
N THR A 149 1.13 -18.16 -11.97
CA THR A 149 1.48 -19.46 -11.36
C THR A 149 2.82 -19.41 -10.63
N ASP A 150 3.77 -18.62 -11.17
CA ASP A 150 5.13 -18.50 -10.67
C ASP A 150 5.31 -17.15 -9.96
N LEU A 151 4.59 -16.98 -8.84
CA LEU A 151 4.79 -15.82 -7.97
C LEU A 151 6.01 -16.05 -7.07
N PRO A 152 6.99 -15.14 -7.07
CA PRO A 152 8.09 -15.17 -6.12
C PRO A 152 7.52 -14.96 -4.72
N ASP A 153 8.08 -15.70 -3.78
CA ASP A 153 7.70 -15.59 -2.38
C ASP A 153 8.11 -14.25 -1.77
N ASP A 154 9.14 -13.63 -2.33
CA ASP A 154 9.72 -12.35 -1.95
C ASP A 154 9.95 -11.49 -3.21
N PRO A 155 8.93 -10.79 -3.72
CA PRO A 155 9.03 -10.03 -4.98
C PRO A 155 9.91 -8.78 -4.93
N LEU A 156 10.32 -8.30 -3.75
CA LEU A 156 11.10 -7.07 -3.58
C LEU A 156 12.12 -7.26 -2.47
N ASP A 157 13.38 -6.90 -2.71
CA ASP A 157 14.34 -6.73 -1.62
C ASP A 157 14.12 -5.35 -1.00
N VAL A 158 13.83 -5.29 0.30
CA VAL A 158 13.62 -4.03 1.03
C VAL A 158 14.63 -3.93 2.17
N GLU A 159 15.50 -2.94 2.11
CA GLU A 159 16.60 -2.75 3.05
C GLU A 159 16.60 -1.33 3.61
N GLY A 160 16.82 -1.19 4.92
CA GLY A 160 16.91 0.09 5.62
C GLY A 160 18.31 0.35 6.12
N ILE A 161 18.80 1.57 5.92
CA ILE A 161 20.03 2.08 6.53
C ILE A 161 19.65 3.22 7.46
N TYR A 162 20.07 3.12 8.72
CA TYR A 162 19.82 4.12 9.74
C TYR A 162 21.13 4.80 10.12
N THR A 163 21.12 6.13 10.12
CA THR A 163 22.27 6.94 10.49
C THR A 163 21.91 7.90 11.61
N TYR A 164 22.84 8.08 12.53
CA TYR A 164 22.72 8.95 13.68
C TYR A 164 23.92 9.86 13.82
N PHE A 165 23.66 11.11 14.17
CA PHE A 165 24.68 12.08 14.56
C PHE A 165 24.24 12.79 15.84
N GLY A 166 24.99 12.60 16.93
CA GLY A 166 24.71 13.27 18.20
C GLY A 166 25.69 12.90 19.31
N PRO A 167 25.58 13.57 20.48
CA PRO A 167 26.52 13.40 21.60
C PRO A 167 26.62 11.95 22.09
N PRO A 168 27.79 11.49 22.56
CA PRO A 168 29.06 12.22 22.69
C PRO A 168 29.87 12.29 21.38
N PHE A 169 29.35 11.75 20.27
CA PHE A 169 30.09 11.60 19.03
C PHE A 169 30.08 12.89 18.19
N THR A 170 31.23 13.25 17.64
CA THR A 170 31.40 14.36 16.69
C THR A 170 31.34 13.91 15.23
N GLN A 171 31.17 12.60 14.99
CA GLN A 171 31.04 11.99 13.68
C GLN A 171 29.73 11.21 13.58
N GLY A 172 29.18 11.12 12.38
CA GLY A 172 27.97 10.34 12.12
C GLY A 172 28.27 8.84 12.19
N VAL A 173 27.42 8.08 12.86
CA VAL A 173 27.52 6.63 12.96
C VAL A 173 26.38 6.02 12.15
N SER A 174 26.69 5.04 11.29
CA SER A 174 25.68 4.15 10.71
C SER A 174 25.31 3.15 11.78
N ILE A 175 24.04 3.16 12.19
CA ILE A 175 23.56 2.32 13.29
C ILE A 175 23.41 0.87 12.81
N ASP A 176 22.86 0.66 11.61
CA ASP A 176 22.63 -0.69 11.08
C ASP A 176 22.17 -0.71 9.62
N VAL A 177 22.30 -1.87 8.96
CA VAL A 177 21.57 -2.23 7.74
C VAL A 177 20.60 -3.36 8.06
N GLU A 178 19.31 -3.12 7.88
CA GLU A 178 18.25 -4.07 8.22
C GLU A 178 17.50 -4.51 6.95
N THR A 179 17.38 -5.82 6.73
CA THR A 179 16.53 -6.38 5.68
C THR A 179 15.12 -6.63 6.23
N PHE A 180 14.10 -6.13 5.54
CA PHE A 180 12.70 -6.32 5.93
C PHE A 180 12.07 -7.44 5.11
N PRO A 181 11.77 -8.60 5.71
CA PRO A 181 11.24 -9.74 4.96
C PRO A 181 9.79 -9.51 4.55
N ALA A 182 9.41 -10.10 3.41
CA ALA A 182 8.02 -10.10 2.97
C ALA A 182 7.09 -10.80 3.96
N LYS A 183 5.97 -10.15 4.29
CA LYS A 183 4.83 -10.81 4.94
C LYS A 183 3.80 -11.18 3.88
N ARG A 184 3.52 -12.48 3.74
CA ARG A 184 2.48 -12.96 2.83
C ARG A 184 1.10 -12.56 3.35
N ASN A 185 0.46 -11.67 2.63
CA ASN A 185 -0.88 -11.19 2.92
C ASN A 185 -1.73 -11.51 1.70
N ARG A 186 -2.45 -12.63 1.69
CA ARG A 186 -3.42 -12.94 0.62
C ARG A 186 -4.77 -12.32 1.00
N GLY A 187 -5.06 -11.13 0.49
CA GLY A 187 -6.31 -10.43 0.80
C GLY A 187 -6.72 -9.48 -0.32
N PRO A 188 -8.03 -9.17 -0.43
CA PRO A 188 -8.49 -8.17 -1.39
C PRO A 188 -7.85 -6.82 -1.08
N LEU A 189 -7.60 -6.04 -2.13
CA LEU A 189 -7.21 -4.64 -2.01
C LEU A 189 -8.23 -3.89 -1.16
N LEU A 190 -7.82 -3.42 0.03
CA LEU A 190 -8.63 -2.48 0.78
C LEU A 190 -8.64 -1.12 0.04
N PRO A 191 -9.83 -0.49 -0.09
CA PRO A 191 -10.01 0.78 -0.79
C PRO A 191 -9.10 1.89 -0.23
#